data_AF-A0A3B8JUZ7-F1
#
_entry.id   AF-A0A3B8JUZ7-F1
#
_cell.length_a   1.000
_cell.length_b   1.000
_cell.length_c   1.000
_cell.angle_alpha   90.00
_cell.angle_beta   90.00
_cell.angle_gamma   90.00
#
_symmetry.space_group_name_H-M   'P 1'
#
loop_
_entity.id
_entity.type
_entity.pdbx_description
1 polymer ?
#
loop_
_entity_poly.entity_id
_entity_poly.type
_entity_poly.pdbx_seq_one_letter_code
_entity_poly.pdbx_strand_id
1 'polypeptide(L)'
;MSSLKKLAPSKSQARRNLWFERVMAFLALVNLLLVMFDLSYIPLRNFWLQGKIQFLGFTLGKTKFPGLTLEVPLPPITQWYDPIKAIEPNRDTRRYLDRVNDLENQMLATGIQSPQVEAILQDLRRRSVEIIDTNPFQVANKTGTLEKIKNRMREHIFKTKEGSAKEAFRRFWSQDYLATKDREQGLVFFNNEIRPLIETNYYRPIGENGEFVDFFWLIDLPFVALFGLEFLARTWFISRRRTGVSWLDAMLWRWYDIFLLLPVFRWLRIIPVTIRLNQAELLDLNRIQRQISQGFVATIAEDLTEVVIVRVINQVQTSIRGGDITKWLSQKEVRPYIDINNTDEIAAITTLIMQMTVYQVLPKIRPDIEALLQHHLEKILNQSPAFQGLQKLPGMEQLQHELTGRLVKEISQGLYDAVNSAMEPDPVGDQLFRRLIEHLSEALGTEIQGKQTLQKIQSLLTDLLEEIKINYVERLSEEDFEEVLEQTRAIRQIAQQ
;
A
#
# COMPACT_ATOMS: atom_id res chain seq x y z
N MET A 1 -18.70 27.08 -34.77
CA MET A 1 -18.15 27.70 -33.55
C MET A 1 -19.13 27.49 -32.40
N SER A 2 -18.60 27.33 -31.19
CA SER A 2 -19.30 27.06 -29.92
C SER A 2 -19.70 25.61 -29.67
N SER A 3 -18.96 24.95 -28.76
CA SER A 3 -19.48 24.17 -27.61
C SER A 3 -18.50 23.09 -27.08
N LEU A 4 -17.19 23.36 -27.00
CA LEU A 4 -16.25 22.48 -26.28
C LEU A 4 -15.35 23.30 -25.35
N LYS A 5 -15.96 23.90 -24.33
CA LYS A 5 -15.23 24.52 -23.22
C LYS A 5 -15.87 24.14 -21.89
N LYS A 6 -15.78 22.86 -21.54
CA LYS A 6 -15.98 22.35 -20.17
C LYS A 6 -15.40 20.95 -20.14
N LEU A 7 -14.36 20.74 -19.33
CA LEU A 7 -14.01 19.49 -18.60
C LEU A 7 -12.55 19.44 -18.12
N ALA A 8 -11.79 20.53 -18.14
CA ALA A 8 -10.67 20.69 -17.21
C ALA A 8 -11.18 21.40 -15.94
N PRO A 9 -11.05 20.82 -14.73
CA PRO A 9 -11.38 21.54 -13.50
C PRO A 9 -10.52 22.81 -13.44
N SER A 10 -11.14 23.96 -13.16
CA SER A 10 -10.39 25.22 -13.09
C SER A 10 -9.33 25.13 -11.98
N LYS A 11 -8.19 25.82 -12.11
CA LYS A 11 -7.14 25.84 -11.07
C LYS A 11 -7.69 26.22 -9.67
N SER A 12 -8.79 26.96 -9.61
CA SER A 12 -9.52 27.28 -8.38
C SER A 12 -10.26 26.07 -7.78
N GLN A 13 -10.83 25.20 -8.61
CA GLN A 13 -11.51 23.96 -8.18
C GLN A 13 -10.49 22.90 -7.72
N ALA A 14 -9.34 22.79 -8.38
CA ALA A 14 -8.23 21.96 -7.91
C ALA A 14 -7.66 22.46 -6.57
N ARG A 15 -7.47 23.78 -6.40
CA ARG A 15 -7.02 24.40 -5.14
C ARG A 15 -8.05 24.30 -4.00
N ARG A 16 -9.35 24.44 -4.30
CA ARG A 16 -10.43 24.27 -3.31
C ARG A 16 -10.53 22.84 -2.78
N ASN A 17 -10.37 21.85 -3.68
CA ASN A 17 -10.32 20.45 -3.27
C ASN A 17 -9.13 20.20 -2.33
N LEU A 18 -7.94 20.71 -2.65
CA LEU A 18 -6.76 20.56 -1.81
C LEU A 18 -6.94 21.17 -0.41
N TRP A 19 -7.55 22.35 -0.30
CA TRP A 19 -7.81 22.97 1.00
C TRP A 19 -8.79 22.16 1.85
N PHE A 20 -9.86 21.64 1.24
CA PHE A 20 -10.80 20.76 1.92
C PHE A 20 -10.10 19.47 2.41
N GLU A 21 -9.26 18.84 1.58
CA GLU A 21 -8.48 17.66 1.98
C GLU A 21 -7.55 17.98 3.16
N ARG A 22 -6.91 19.16 3.17
CA ARG A 22 -6.05 19.60 4.29
C ARG A 22 -6.82 19.79 5.59
N VAL A 23 -8.00 20.41 5.55
CA VAL A 23 -8.86 20.56 6.74
C VAL A 23 -9.31 19.19 7.24
N MET A 24 -9.76 18.31 6.36
CA MET A 24 -10.19 16.96 6.74
C MET A 24 -9.05 16.11 7.29
N ALA A 25 -7.85 16.20 6.71
CA ALA A 25 -6.66 15.51 7.22
C ALA A 25 -6.24 16.05 8.59
N PHE A 26 -6.31 17.36 8.80
CA PHE A 26 -6.05 17.98 10.10
C PHE A 26 -7.05 17.52 11.16
N LEU A 27 -8.35 17.51 10.85
CA LEU A 27 -9.38 17.02 11.77
C LEU A 27 -9.19 15.53 12.11
N ALA A 28 -8.80 14.71 11.13
CA ALA A 28 -8.48 13.31 11.34
C ALA A 28 -7.25 13.14 12.25
N LEU A 29 -6.22 13.97 12.08
CA LEU A 29 -5.05 13.99 12.96
C LEU A 29 -5.40 14.40 14.39
N VAL A 30 -6.20 15.46 14.57
CA VAL A 30 -6.68 15.89 15.89
C VAL A 30 -7.47 14.77 16.57
N ASN A 31 -8.36 14.11 15.84
CA ASN A 31 -9.11 12.96 16.37
C ASN A 31 -8.18 11.81 16.77
N LEU A 32 -7.16 11.50 15.96
CA LEU A 32 -6.18 10.47 16.28
C LEU A 32 -5.39 10.81 17.56
N LEU A 33 -4.92 12.05 17.71
CA LEU A 33 -4.22 12.49 18.93
C LEU A 33 -5.13 12.36 20.15
N LEU A 34 -6.41 12.71 20.02
CA LEU A 34 -7.39 12.59 21.08
C LEU A 34 -7.64 11.12 21.47
N VAL A 35 -7.72 10.21 20.49
CA VAL A 35 -7.82 8.76 20.73
C VAL A 35 -6.56 8.22 21.40
N MET A 36 -5.37 8.63 20.97
CA MET A 36 -4.11 8.21 21.59
C MET A 36 -3.98 8.72 23.03
N PHE A 37 -4.45 9.95 23.28
CA PHE A 37 -4.56 10.49 24.64
C PHE A 37 -5.52 9.64 25.49
N ASP A 38 -6.70 9.33 24.98
CA ASP A 38 -7.71 8.50 25.67
C ASP A 38 -7.19 7.12 26.08
N LEU A 39 -6.47 6.46 25.17
CA LEU A 39 -5.86 5.14 25.39
C LEU A 39 -4.73 5.19 26.42
N SER A 40 -3.95 6.28 26.43
CA SER A 40 -2.82 6.45 27.35
C SER A 40 -3.22 7.05 28.71
N TYR A 41 -4.42 7.60 28.84
CA TYR A 41 -4.86 8.33 30.03
C TYR A 41 -4.84 7.47 31.29
N ILE A 42 -5.45 6.27 31.27
CA ILE A 42 -5.54 5.43 32.47
C ILE A 42 -4.15 4.97 32.96
N PRO A 43 -3.27 4.41 32.09
CA PRO A 43 -1.90 4.08 32.48
C PRO A 43 -1.11 5.27 33.02
N LEU A 44 -1.28 6.45 32.42
CA LEU A 44 -0.55 7.67 32.78
C LEU A 44 -1.27 8.55 33.83
N ARG A 45 -2.43 8.11 34.36
CA ARG A 45 -3.24 8.94 35.27
C ARG A 45 -2.47 9.41 36.49
N ASN A 46 -1.60 8.56 37.04
CA ASN A 46 -0.76 8.94 38.19
C ASN A 46 0.15 10.13 37.86
N PHE A 47 0.69 10.16 36.64
CA PHE A 47 1.47 11.28 36.16
C PHE A 47 0.58 12.53 35.99
N TRP A 48 -0.60 12.40 35.38
CA TRP A 48 -1.54 13.52 35.25
C TRP A 48 -2.04 14.08 36.59
N LEU A 49 -2.09 13.24 37.63
CA LEU A 49 -2.50 13.64 38.97
C LEU A 49 -1.39 14.33 39.76
N GLN A 50 -0.14 13.82 39.67
CA GLN A 50 0.95 14.22 40.55
C GLN A 50 2.01 15.09 39.88
N GLY A 51 2.10 15.07 38.55
CA GLY A 51 3.15 15.77 37.80
C GLY A 51 4.55 15.20 37.99
N LYS A 52 4.70 14.03 38.62
CA LYS A 52 6.01 13.45 38.96
C LYS A 52 6.45 12.43 37.91
N ILE A 53 7.57 12.69 37.26
CA ILE A 53 8.24 11.74 36.35
C ILE A 53 9.52 11.26 37.03
N GLN A 54 9.68 9.94 37.15
CA GLN A 54 10.93 9.33 37.62
C GLN A 54 11.69 8.73 36.44
N PHE A 55 12.89 9.24 36.16
CA PHE A 55 13.76 8.75 35.08
C PHE A 55 15.14 8.38 35.65
N LEU A 56 15.88 7.55 34.93
CA LEU A 56 17.21 7.02 35.35
C LEU A 56 17.19 6.21 36.67
N GLY A 57 16.02 5.73 37.10
CA GLY A 57 15.94 4.78 38.21
C GLY A 57 16.22 3.37 37.73
N PHE A 58 17.25 2.72 38.28
CA PHE A 58 17.55 1.32 38.00
C PHE A 58 17.91 0.57 39.30
N THR A 59 17.73 -0.74 39.27
CA THR A 59 18.08 -1.61 40.40
C THR A 59 19.26 -2.47 39.98
N LEU A 60 20.34 -2.45 40.76
CA LEU A 60 21.52 -3.29 40.53
C LEU A 60 21.74 -4.17 41.76
N GLY A 61 21.35 -5.45 41.67
CA GLY A 61 21.37 -6.37 42.81
C GLY A 61 20.46 -5.91 43.94
N LYS A 62 21.01 -5.67 45.14
CA LYS A 62 20.27 -5.17 46.31
C LYS A 62 20.20 -3.65 46.37
N THR A 63 20.95 -2.95 45.51
CA THR A 63 21.09 -1.50 45.54
C THR A 63 20.09 -0.86 44.59
N LYS A 64 19.23 0.01 45.13
CA LYS A 64 18.28 0.80 44.34
C LYS A 64 18.85 2.19 44.15
N PHE A 65 19.01 2.60 42.90
CA PHE A 65 19.31 3.98 42.58
C PHE A 65 17.98 4.73 42.47
N PRO A 66 17.66 5.61 43.43
CA PRO A 66 16.48 6.46 43.31
C PRO A 66 16.75 7.41 42.12
N GLY A 67 16.08 7.15 41.00
CA GLY A 67 16.21 8.00 39.81
C GLY A 67 15.85 9.45 40.09
N LEU A 68 16.16 10.33 39.14
CA LEU A 68 15.80 11.74 39.22
C LEU A 68 14.28 11.89 39.11
N THR A 69 13.70 12.68 40.02
CA THR A 69 12.27 13.04 40.00
C THR A 69 12.13 14.46 39.46
N LEU A 70 11.46 14.61 38.32
CA LEU A 70 11.08 15.91 37.79
C LEU A 70 9.61 16.16 38.14
N GLU A 71 9.35 17.30 38.78
CA GLU A 71 8.00 17.81 39.01
C GLU A 71 7.64 18.76 37.87
N VAL A 72 6.65 18.38 37.09
CA VAL A 72 6.14 19.17 35.97
C VAL A 72 4.84 19.83 36.43
N PRO A 73 4.72 21.17 36.36
CA PRO A 73 3.45 21.83 36.63
C PRO A 73 2.48 21.47 35.51
N LEU A 74 1.52 20.60 35.82
CA LEU A 74 0.49 20.17 34.88
C LEU A 74 -0.80 20.95 35.11
N PRO A 75 -1.54 21.29 34.03
CA PRO A 75 -2.91 21.74 34.19
C PRO A 75 -3.76 20.60 34.82
N PRO A 76 -4.90 20.91 35.46
CA PRO A 76 -5.64 19.95 36.29
C PRO A 76 -6.46 18.93 35.45
N ILE A 77 -5.80 18.23 34.52
CA ILE A 77 -6.39 17.33 33.51
C ILE A 77 -7.33 16.30 34.14
N THR A 78 -6.98 15.78 35.31
CA THR A 78 -7.79 14.80 36.02
C THR A 78 -9.18 15.32 36.39
N GLN A 79 -9.34 16.62 36.68
CA GLN A 79 -10.64 17.19 37.04
C GLN A 79 -11.65 17.15 35.89
N TRP A 80 -11.18 17.28 34.66
CA TRP A 80 -12.03 17.33 33.47
C TRP A 80 -12.11 15.97 32.76
N TYR A 81 -11.08 15.13 32.90
CA TYR A 81 -10.99 13.86 32.17
C TYR A 81 -11.35 12.62 32.99
N ASP A 82 -11.23 12.66 34.33
CA ASP A 82 -11.75 11.57 35.17
C ASP A 82 -13.24 11.28 34.94
N PRO A 83 -14.13 12.30 34.83
CA PRO A 83 -15.54 12.07 34.51
C PRO A 83 -15.76 11.32 33.19
N ILE A 84 -14.93 11.59 32.17
CA ILE A 84 -15.02 10.93 30.86
C ILE A 84 -14.72 9.42 30.98
N LYS A 85 -13.78 9.06 31.86
CA LYS A 85 -13.45 7.66 32.18
C LYS A 85 -14.31 7.06 33.30
N ALA A 86 -15.35 7.76 33.75
CA ALA A 86 -16.18 7.40 34.91
C ALA A 86 -15.34 7.13 36.17
N ILE A 87 -14.24 7.86 36.33
CA ILE A 87 -13.35 7.74 37.47
C ILE A 87 -13.90 8.58 38.61
N GLU A 88 -14.10 7.91 39.75
CA GLU A 88 -14.56 8.52 40.98
C GLU A 88 -13.50 8.37 42.09
N PRO A 89 -13.44 9.28 43.06
CA PRO A 89 -12.63 9.06 44.26
C PRO A 89 -13.06 7.76 44.96
N ASN A 90 -12.11 6.90 45.30
CA ASN A 90 -12.42 5.69 46.06
C ASN A 90 -12.90 6.08 47.47
N ARG A 91 -14.06 5.56 47.89
CA ARG A 91 -14.74 5.95 49.12
C ARG A 91 -13.91 5.65 50.37
N ASP A 92 -13.24 4.51 50.41
CA ASP A 92 -12.51 4.06 51.60
C ASP A 92 -11.20 4.83 51.76
N THR A 93 -10.44 4.98 50.68
CA THR A 93 -9.19 5.74 50.71
C THR A 93 -9.43 7.23 50.90
N ARG A 94 -10.52 7.79 50.35
CA ARG A 94 -10.91 9.19 50.57
C ARG A 94 -11.25 9.44 52.04
N ARG A 95 -12.16 8.64 52.61
CA ARG A 95 -12.53 8.73 54.04
C ARG A 95 -11.32 8.57 54.96
N TYR A 96 -10.40 7.67 54.60
CA TYR A 96 -9.16 7.50 55.36
C TYR A 96 -8.29 8.77 55.35
N LEU A 97 -8.06 9.37 54.18
CA LEU A 97 -7.28 10.61 54.08
C LEU A 97 -7.97 11.81 54.74
N ASP A 98 -9.29 11.93 54.60
CA ASP A 98 -10.05 12.97 55.29
C ASP A 98 -9.92 12.81 56.82
N ARG A 99 -9.92 11.57 57.33
CA ARG A 99 -9.70 11.30 58.75
C ARG A 99 -8.28 11.62 59.22
N VAL A 100 -7.27 11.47 58.36
CA VAL A 100 -5.90 11.95 58.65
C VAL A 100 -5.87 13.47 58.72
N ASN A 101 -6.61 14.18 57.87
CA ASN A 101 -6.70 15.64 57.95
C ASN A 101 -7.39 16.09 59.25
N ASP A 102 -8.46 15.39 59.67
CA ASP A 102 -9.09 15.61 60.99
C ASP A 102 -8.08 15.43 62.13
N LEU A 103 -7.24 14.38 62.05
CA LEU A 103 -6.20 14.12 63.05
C LEU A 103 -5.21 15.29 63.13
N GLU A 104 -4.67 15.73 61.99
CA GLU A 104 -3.71 16.84 61.93
C GLU A 104 -4.31 18.12 62.54
N ASN A 105 -5.56 18.45 62.21
CA ASN A 105 -6.27 19.61 62.77
C ASN A 105 -6.53 19.46 64.28
N GLN A 106 -7.00 18.30 64.73
CA GLN A 106 -7.31 18.04 66.14
C GLN A 106 -6.05 18.05 67.01
N MET A 107 -4.94 17.50 66.49
CA MET A 107 -3.65 17.51 67.18
C MET A 107 -3.12 18.94 67.39
N LEU A 108 -3.38 19.86 66.46
CA LEU A 108 -3.02 21.28 66.61
C LEU A 108 -3.90 21.98 67.66
N ALA A 109 -5.18 21.59 67.76
CA ALA A 109 -6.13 22.22 68.68
C ALA A 109 -6.03 21.73 70.13
N THR A 110 -5.95 20.41 70.36
CA THR A 110 -6.05 19.82 71.72
C THR A 110 -4.83 19.03 72.16
N GLY A 111 -3.83 18.87 71.29
CA GLY A 111 -2.63 18.08 71.57
C GLY A 111 -2.84 16.56 71.47
N ILE A 112 -1.73 15.83 71.33
CA ILE A 112 -1.72 14.40 70.97
C ILE A 112 -2.35 13.51 72.04
N GLN A 113 -2.13 13.82 73.32
CA GLN A 113 -2.57 13.02 74.45
C GLN A 113 -4.06 13.26 74.81
N SER A 114 -4.79 14.02 73.99
CA SER A 114 -6.22 14.27 74.22
C SER A 114 -7.08 13.05 73.87
N PRO A 115 -8.17 12.78 74.61
CA PRO A 115 -9.11 11.69 74.29
C PRO A 115 -9.72 11.80 72.89
N GLN A 116 -9.90 13.04 72.40
CA GLN A 116 -10.41 13.31 71.05
C GLN A 116 -9.44 12.81 69.97
N VAL A 117 -8.13 13.01 70.16
CA VAL A 117 -7.10 12.49 69.25
C VAL A 117 -7.05 10.97 69.31
N GLU A 118 -7.13 10.35 70.49
CA GLU A 118 -7.15 8.89 70.59
C GLU A 118 -8.33 8.26 69.85
N ALA A 119 -9.51 8.88 69.91
CA ALA A 119 -10.67 8.43 69.15
C ALA A 119 -10.44 8.49 67.62
N ILE A 120 -9.73 9.50 67.12
CA ILE A 120 -9.34 9.60 65.70
C ILE A 120 -8.31 8.51 65.35
N LEU A 121 -7.30 8.33 66.19
CA LEU A 121 -6.25 7.33 65.99
C LEU A 121 -6.80 5.91 66.00
N GLN A 122 -7.73 5.60 66.91
CA GLN A 122 -8.42 4.31 66.94
C GLN A 122 -9.18 4.03 65.63
N ASP A 123 -9.86 5.04 65.09
CA ASP A 123 -10.54 4.93 63.79
C ASP A 123 -9.54 4.70 62.65
N LEU A 124 -8.42 5.44 62.62
CA LEU A 124 -7.37 5.26 61.63
C LEU A 124 -6.76 3.86 61.69
N ARG A 125 -6.45 3.32 62.89
CA ARG A 125 -5.97 1.94 63.05
C ARG A 125 -6.95 0.92 62.48
N ARG A 126 -8.24 1.08 62.77
CA ARG A 126 -9.30 0.20 62.24
C ARG A 126 -9.35 0.27 60.71
N ARG A 127 -9.41 1.48 60.15
CA ARG A 127 -9.47 1.70 58.68
C ARG A 127 -8.21 1.20 57.97
N SER A 128 -7.02 1.35 58.57
CA SER A 128 -5.80 0.80 58.00
C SER A 128 -5.87 -0.72 57.86
N VAL A 129 -6.39 -1.41 58.88
CA VAL A 129 -6.59 -2.87 58.83
C VAL A 129 -7.63 -3.23 57.76
N GLU A 130 -8.75 -2.51 57.72
CA GLU A 130 -9.81 -2.70 56.73
C GLU A 130 -9.29 -2.52 55.29
N ILE A 131 -8.51 -1.47 55.01
CA ILE A 131 -7.89 -1.25 53.69
C ILE A 131 -6.93 -2.39 53.32
N ILE A 132 -6.17 -2.92 54.28
CA ILE A 132 -5.27 -4.05 54.04
C ILE A 132 -6.05 -5.33 53.73
N ASP A 133 -7.18 -5.55 54.40
CA ASP A 133 -7.99 -6.77 54.26
C ASP A 133 -8.88 -6.77 53.03
N THR A 134 -9.54 -5.64 52.74
CA THR A 134 -10.49 -5.51 51.63
C THR A 134 -9.82 -5.17 50.31
N ASN A 135 -8.59 -4.65 50.34
CA ASN A 135 -7.85 -4.19 49.16
C ASN A 135 -8.68 -3.31 48.22
N PRO A 136 -9.04 -2.06 48.62
CA PRO A 136 -9.81 -1.14 47.79
C PRO A 136 -9.04 -0.67 46.53
N PHE A 137 -7.78 -1.09 46.36
CA PHE A 137 -6.95 -0.80 45.19
C PHE A 137 -7.13 -1.83 44.07
N GLN A 138 -7.79 -2.95 44.34
CA GLN A 138 -7.91 -4.06 43.38
C GLN A 138 -8.70 -3.65 42.13
N VAL A 139 -9.84 -2.97 42.31
CA VAL A 139 -10.74 -2.57 41.21
C VAL A 139 -10.03 -1.65 40.21
N ALA A 140 -9.15 -0.77 40.68
CA ALA A 140 -8.37 0.12 39.83
C ALA A 140 -7.07 -0.51 39.29
N ASN A 141 -6.90 -1.83 39.43
CA ASN A 141 -5.67 -2.56 39.10
C ASN A 141 -4.41 -1.97 39.77
N LYS A 142 -4.54 -1.56 41.04
CA LYS A 142 -3.50 -0.88 41.84
C LYS A 142 -3.06 -1.68 43.06
N THR A 143 -3.29 -2.99 43.11
CA THR A 143 -2.83 -3.86 44.22
C THR A 143 -1.34 -3.69 44.52
N GLY A 144 -0.50 -3.49 43.50
CA GLY A 144 0.93 -3.20 43.68
C GLY A 144 1.21 -1.90 44.44
N THR A 145 0.36 -0.88 44.31
CA THR A 145 0.43 0.36 45.12
C THR A 145 0.15 0.07 46.58
N LEU A 146 -0.84 -0.78 46.89
CA LEU A 146 -1.11 -1.20 48.27
C LEU A 146 0.08 -1.97 48.86
N GLU A 147 0.71 -2.87 48.10
CA GLU A 147 1.92 -3.56 48.55
C GLU A 147 3.08 -2.58 48.79
N LYS A 148 3.23 -1.55 47.95
CA LYS A 148 4.22 -0.48 48.17
C LYS A 148 3.94 0.28 49.47
N ILE A 149 2.68 0.63 49.74
CA ILE A 149 2.26 1.27 50.99
C ILE A 149 2.57 0.37 52.19
N LYS A 150 2.19 -0.91 52.14
CA LYS A 150 2.46 -1.90 53.20
C LYS A 150 3.95 -2.04 53.47
N ASN A 151 4.77 -2.13 52.41
CA ASN A 151 6.22 -2.26 52.53
C ASN A 151 6.86 -1.00 53.14
N ARG A 152 6.50 0.19 52.67
CA ARG A 152 7.00 1.45 53.22
C ARG A 152 6.66 1.60 54.71
N MET A 153 5.45 1.23 55.11
CA MET A 153 5.05 1.30 56.51
C MET A 153 5.83 0.31 57.39
N ARG A 154 6.04 -0.93 56.93
CA ARG A 154 6.88 -1.91 57.63
C ARG A 154 8.33 -1.45 57.75
N GLU A 155 8.91 -0.95 56.66
CA GLU A 155 10.29 -0.42 56.65
C GLU A 155 10.43 0.77 57.61
N HIS A 156 9.44 1.67 57.64
CA HIS A 156 9.49 2.83 58.51
C HIS A 156 9.46 2.45 60.00
N ILE A 157 8.54 1.55 60.37
CA ILE A 157 8.28 1.16 61.77
C ILE A 157 9.25 0.09 62.29
N PHE A 158 9.52 -0.96 61.52
CA PHE A 158 10.32 -2.11 61.96
C PHE A 158 11.74 -2.13 61.38
N LYS A 159 12.08 -1.22 60.45
CA LYS A 159 13.33 -1.24 59.68
C LYS A 159 13.54 -2.52 58.86
N THR A 160 12.45 -3.26 58.59
CA THR A 160 12.41 -4.49 57.78
C THR A 160 11.08 -4.63 57.06
N LYS A 161 11.03 -5.41 55.97
CA LYS A 161 9.80 -5.75 55.23
C LYS A 161 9.09 -7.00 55.73
N GLU A 162 9.71 -7.76 56.63
CA GLU A 162 9.21 -9.08 57.04
C GLU A 162 8.11 -9.00 58.12
N GLY A 163 7.88 -7.81 58.70
CA GLY A 163 6.87 -7.59 59.73
C GLY A 163 5.42 -7.56 59.22
N SER A 164 4.45 -7.65 60.14
CA SER A 164 3.03 -7.50 59.83
C SER A 164 2.71 -6.05 59.42
N ALA A 165 2.11 -5.87 58.23
CA ALA A 165 1.68 -4.54 57.79
C ALA A 165 0.59 -3.96 58.71
N LYS A 166 -0.36 -4.79 59.15
CA LYS A 166 -1.42 -4.37 60.09
C LYS A 166 -0.82 -3.83 61.38
N GLU A 167 0.20 -4.52 61.89
CA GLU A 167 0.86 -4.11 63.14
C GLU A 167 1.68 -2.83 62.95
N ALA A 168 2.35 -2.67 61.81
CA ALA A 168 3.05 -1.43 61.48
C ALA A 168 2.09 -0.23 61.49
N PHE A 169 0.91 -0.36 60.87
CA PHE A 169 -0.11 0.71 60.89
C PHE A 169 -0.70 0.95 62.28
N ARG A 170 -0.93 -0.10 63.08
CA ARG A 170 -1.41 0.05 64.46
C ARG A 170 -0.43 0.83 65.32
N ARG A 171 0.86 0.51 65.20
CA ARG A 171 1.93 1.18 65.93
C ARG A 171 2.17 2.60 65.42
N PHE A 172 2.09 2.84 64.11
CA PHE A 172 2.20 4.18 63.54
C PHE A 172 1.08 5.11 64.04
N TRP A 173 -0.16 4.63 64.05
CA TRP A 173 -1.31 5.39 64.54
C TRP A 173 -1.56 5.20 66.04
N SER A 174 -0.52 5.27 66.88
CA SER A 174 -0.67 5.29 68.35
C SER A 174 -0.23 6.62 68.93
N GLN A 175 -0.85 7.01 70.06
CA GLN A 175 -0.40 8.19 70.80
C GLN A 175 1.06 8.06 71.22
N ASP A 176 1.47 6.88 71.69
CA ASP A 176 2.85 6.62 72.12
C ASP A 176 3.86 6.90 71.01
N TYR A 177 3.60 6.45 69.78
CA TYR A 177 4.50 6.68 68.65
C TYR A 177 4.51 8.15 68.24
N LEU A 178 3.32 8.75 68.07
CA LEU A 178 3.20 10.14 67.63
C LEU A 178 3.61 11.16 68.70
N ALA A 179 3.69 10.78 69.97
CA ALA A 179 4.18 11.62 71.05
C ALA A 179 5.71 11.64 71.18
N THR A 180 6.42 10.72 70.52
CA THR A 180 7.90 10.72 70.54
C THR A 180 8.49 11.91 69.77
N LYS A 181 9.77 12.22 70.01
CA LYS A 181 10.52 13.26 69.26
C LYS A 181 10.55 13.03 67.75
N ASP A 182 10.29 11.80 67.30
CA ASP A 182 10.19 11.41 65.88
C ASP A 182 8.85 11.79 65.25
N ARG A 183 7.93 12.44 66.00
CA ARG A 183 6.61 12.90 65.53
C ARG A 183 6.66 13.63 64.19
N GLU A 184 7.47 14.68 64.12
CA GLU A 184 7.55 15.51 62.91
C GLU A 184 8.01 14.66 61.73
N GLN A 185 8.94 13.72 61.96
CA GLN A 185 9.39 12.78 60.94
C GLN A 185 8.30 11.77 60.54
N GLY A 186 7.46 11.34 61.49
CA GLY A 186 6.39 10.38 61.23
C GLY A 186 5.26 10.93 60.35
N LEU A 187 4.73 12.11 60.67
CA LEU A 187 3.70 12.74 59.83
C LEU A 187 4.25 13.25 58.50
N VAL A 188 5.49 13.78 58.48
CA VAL A 188 6.17 14.15 57.23
C VAL A 188 6.40 12.92 56.35
N PHE A 189 6.82 11.79 56.92
CA PHE A 189 6.93 10.52 56.21
C PHE A 189 5.58 10.11 55.62
N PHE A 190 4.50 10.12 56.40
CA PHE A 190 3.19 9.75 55.89
C PHE A 190 2.76 10.65 54.74
N ASN A 191 2.89 11.97 54.90
CA ASN A 191 2.47 12.95 53.91
C ASN A 191 3.32 12.91 52.62
N ASN A 192 4.59 12.56 52.70
CA ASN A 192 5.47 12.51 51.53
C ASN A 192 5.53 11.12 50.86
N GLU A 193 5.40 10.04 51.63
CA GLU A 193 5.63 8.69 51.13
C GLU A 193 4.37 7.81 51.06
N ILE A 194 3.36 8.05 51.89
CA ILE A 194 2.18 7.18 51.97
C ILE A 194 0.96 7.86 51.34
N ARG A 195 0.64 9.10 51.75
CA ARG A 195 -0.49 9.88 51.26
C ARG A 195 -0.54 9.94 49.73
N PRO A 196 0.56 10.25 48.99
CA PRO A 196 0.49 10.34 47.54
C PRO A 196 0.15 9.00 46.88
N LEU A 197 0.56 7.87 47.48
CA LEU A 197 0.21 6.54 46.96
C LEU A 197 -1.28 6.25 47.13
N ILE A 198 -1.86 6.64 48.27
CA ILE A 198 -3.29 6.48 48.57
C ILE A 198 -4.14 7.37 47.64
N GLU A 199 -3.70 8.61 47.37
CA GLU A 199 -4.38 9.55 46.48
C GLU A 199 -4.47 9.06 45.03
N THR A 200 -3.53 8.20 44.59
CA THR A 200 -3.64 7.61 43.25
C THR A 200 -4.78 6.61 43.11
N ASN A 201 -5.37 6.14 44.21
CA ASN A 201 -6.47 5.20 44.16
C ASN A 201 -7.76 5.86 43.70
N TYR A 202 -8.57 5.11 42.96
CA TYR A 202 -9.85 5.56 42.46
C TYR A 202 -10.81 4.38 42.32
N TYR A 203 -12.08 4.67 42.13
CA TYR A 203 -13.11 3.71 41.79
C TYR A 203 -13.52 3.95 40.34
N ARG A 204 -13.75 2.86 39.61
CA ARG A 204 -14.33 2.90 38.26
C ARG A 204 -15.47 1.88 38.21
N PRO A 205 -16.71 2.29 37.90
CA PRO A 205 -17.82 1.37 37.84
C PRO A 205 -17.66 0.43 36.64
N ILE A 206 -18.13 -0.80 36.82
CA ILE A 206 -18.20 -1.83 35.79
C ILE A 206 -19.66 -1.93 35.37
N GLY A 207 -19.92 -1.83 34.07
CA GLY A 207 -21.26 -1.94 33.51
C GLY A 207 -21.77 -3.38 33.50
N GLU A 208 -23.05 -3.56 33.15
CA GLU A 208 -23.67 -4.89 33.04
C GLU A 208 -23.02 -5.79 31.98
N ASN A 209 -22.29 -5.20 31.04
CA ASN A 209 -21.51 -5.91 30.02
C ASN A 209 -20.13 -6.41 30.52
N GLY A 210 -19.78 -6.18 31.79
CA GLY A 210 -18.50 -6.59 32.38
C GLY A 210 -17.32 -5.67 32.03
N GLU A 211 -17.54 -4.64 31.21
CA GLU A 211 -16.53 -3.65 30.87
C GLU A 211 -16.64 -2.43 31.79
N PHE A 212 -15.55 -1.71 31.96
CA PHE A 212 -15.60 -0.45 32.69
C PHE A 212 -16.40 0.60 31.92
N VAL A 213 -17.16 1.42 32.64
CA VAL A 213 -17.90 2.54 32.06
C VAL A 213 -16.93 3.55 31.43
N ASP A 214 -17.20 3.96 30.20
CA ASP A 214 -16.39 4.88 29.42
C ASP A 214 -17.29 5.77 28.55
N PHE A 215 -17.20 7.09 28.75
CA PHE A 215 -17.99 8.08 28.04
C PHE A 215 -17.23 8.76 26.90
N PHE A 216 -16.02 8.28 26.54
CA PHE A 216 -15.24 8.87 25.45
C PHE A 216 -16.00 8.91 24.12
N TRP A 217 -16.90 7.96 23.89
CA TRP A 217 -17.73 7.93 22.68
C TRP A 217 -18.50 9.23 22.46
N LEU A 218 -18.86 9.98 23.52
CA LEU A 218 -19.56 11.26 23.40
C LEU A 218 -18.68 12.35 22.78
N ILE A 219 -17.38 12.32 23.09
CA ILE A 219 -16.39 13.26 22.53
C ILE A 219 -16.01 12.84 21.11
N ASP A 220 -16.00 11.54 20.85
CA ASP A 220 -15.64 10.99 19.56
C ASP A 220 -16.76 11.06 18.53
N LEU A 221 -18.02 11.04 18.98
CA LEU A 221 -19.20 11.03 18.13
C LEU A 221 -19.25 12.18 17.11
N PRO A 222 -18.95 13.45 17.45
CA PRO A 222 -18.91 14.53 16.47
C PRO A 222 -17.93 14.26 15.32
N PHE A 223 -16.77 13.66 15.61
CA PHE A 223 -15.79 13.30 14.59
C PHE A 223 -16.28 12.14 13.73
N VAL A 224 -16.81 11.08 14.36
CA VAL A 224 -17.37 9.93 13.65
C VAL A 224 -18.54 10.36 12.74
N ALA A 225 -19.42 11.22 13.22
CA ALA A 225 -20.52 11.77 12.43
C ALA A 225 -20.00 12.60 11.25
N LEU A 226 -19.01 13.47 11.47
CA LEU A 226 -18.38 14.26 10.41
C LEU A 226 -17.74 13.37 9.34
N PHE A 227 -16.91 12.40 9.73
CA PHE A 227 -16.25 11.49 8.81
C PHE A 227 -17.26 10.57 8.11
N GLY A 228 -18.31 10.15 8.80
CA GLY A 228 -19.37 9.33 8.23
C GLY A 228 -20.12 10.08 7.13
N LEU A 229 -20.53 11.31 7.40
CA LEU A 229 -21.19 12.16 6.41
C LEU A 229 -20.29 12.46 5.21
N GLU A 230 -19.01 12.77 5.45
CA GLU A 230 -18.04 13.01 4.38
C GLU A 230 -17.80 11.77 3.52
N PHE A 231 -17.65 10.60 4.16
CA PHE A 231 -17.49 9.31 3.48
C PHE A 231 -18.71 8.97 2.61
N LEU A 232 -19.93 9.12 3.14
CA LEU A 232 -21.17 8.89 2.40
C LEU A 232 -21.31 9.86 1.22
N ALA A 233 -21.08 11.16 1.44
CA ALA A 233 -21.16 12.18 0.39
C ALA A 233 -20.14 11.91 -0.72
N ARG A 234 -18.91 11.54 -0.38
CA ARG A 234 -17.83 11.30 -1.34
C ARG A 234 -18.05 10.03 -2.15
N THR A 235 -18.44 8.93 -1.51
CA THR A 235 -18.73 7.66 -2.19
C THR A 235 -19.95 7.77 -3.11
N TRP A 236 -20.98 8.49 -2.69
CA TRP A 236 -22.14 8.81 -3.52
C TRP A 236 -21.77 9.63 -4.75
N PHE A 237 -20.93 10.64 -4.58
CA PHE A 237 -20.44 11.48 -5.68
C PHE A 237 -19.58 10.70 -6.69
N ILE A 238 -18.75 9.76 -6.22
CA ILE A 238 -17.95 8.88 -7.09
C ILE A 238 -18.87 7.99 -7.94
N SER A 239 -19.85 7.34 -7.31
CA SER A 239 -20.82 6.47 -8.01
C SER A 239 -21.63 7.24 -9.05
N ARG A 240 -22.02 8.49 -8.78
CA ARG A 240 -22.73 9.33 -9.76
C ARG A 240 -21.87 9.83 -10.93
N ARG A 241 -20.56 9.98 -10.74
CA ARG A 241 -19.66 10.53 -11.77
C ARG A 241 -19.03 9.48 -12.67
N ARG A 242 -18.90 8.24 -12.20
CA ARG A 242 -18.27 7.16 -12.96
C ARG A 242 -19.32 6.18 -13.45
N THR A 243 -19.43 6.03 -14.77
CA THR A 243 -20.30 5.05 -15.40
C THR A 243 -19.82 3.64 -15.06
N GLY A 244 -20.73 2.77 -14.55
CA GLY A 244 -20.42 1.38 -14.22
C GLY A 244 -19.88 1.11 -12.81
N VAL A 245 -19.87 2.08 -11.90
CA VAL A 245 -19.43 1.89 -10.50
C VAL A 245 -20.65 1.89 -9.57
N SER A 246 -20.95 0.76 -8.92
CA SER A 246 -22.01 0.72 -7.91
C SER A 246 -21.59 1.53 -6.67
N TRP A 247 -22.55 1.95 -5.85
CA TRP A 247 -22.23 2.73 -4.65
C TRP A 247 -21.43 1.91 -3.62
N LEU A 248 -21.67 0.60 -3.54
CA LEU A 248 -20.88 -0.31 -2.72
C LEU A 248 -19.43 -0.42 -3.24
N ASP A 249 -19.23 -0.48 -4.56
CA ASP A 249 -17.88 -0.49 -5.14
C ASP A 249 -17.12 0.81 -4.83
N ALA A 250 -17.83 1.95 -4.84
CA ALA A 250 -17.25 3.23 -4.46
C ALA A 250 -16.84 3.28 -2.97
N MET A 251 -17.61 2.63 -2.08
CA MET A 251 -17.23 2.45 -0.66
C MET A 251 -16.01 1.54 -0.51
N LEU A 252 -15.96 0.42 -1.25
CA LEU A 252 -14.83 -0.51 -1.22
C LEU A 252 -13.53 0.13 -1.72
N TRP A 253 -13.57 1.00 -2.73
CA TRP A 253 -12.40 1.79 -3.13
C TRP A 253 -11.84 2.70 -2.03
N ARG A 254 -12.67 3.06 -1.05
CA ARG A 254 -12.29 3.87 0.11
C ARG A 254 -12.39 3.07 1.41
N TRP A 255 -12.15 1.76 1.36
CA TRP A 255 -12.25 0.87 2.53
C TRP A 255 -11.48 1.38 3.76
N TYR A 256 -10.34 2.06 3.56
CA TYR A 256 -9.53 2.61 4.64
C TYR A 256 -10.25 3.67 5.48
N ASP A 257 -11.17 4.45 4.90
CA ASP A 257 -11.92 5.49 5.63
C ASP A 257 -12.88 4.88 6.65
N ILE A 258 -13.28 3.62 6.50
CA ILE A 258 -14.17 2.92 7.44
C ILE A 258 -13.53 2.85 8.84
N PHE A 259 -12.21 2.78 8.94
CA PHE A 259 -11.52 2.78 10.24
C PHE A 259 -11.73 4.06 11.04
N LEU A 260 -12.04 5.20 10.40
CA LEU A 260 -12.42 6.44 11.09
C LEU A 260 -13.77 6.33 11.80
N LEU A 261 -14.62 5.42 11.37
CA LEU A 261 -15.99 5.25 11.88
C LEU A 261 -16.08 4.18 12.97
N LEU A 262 -15.03 3.39 13.16
CA LEU A 262 -15.09 2.28 14.11
C LEU A 262 -15.16 2.80 15.56
N PRO A 263 -16.13 2.31 16.35
CA PRO A 263 -16.21 2.63 17.78
C PRO A 263 -15.22 1.80 18.62
N VAL A 264 -14.81 0.64 18.08
CA VAL A 264 -13.84 -0.32 18.64
C VAL A 264 -12.53 -0.28 17.85
N PHE A 265 -11.41 -0.73 18.46
CA PHE A 265 -10.08 -0.72 17.83
C PHE A 265 -9.69 0.65 17.23
N ARG A 266 -9.99 1.74 17.96
CA ARG A 266 -9.82 3.12 17.48
C ARG A 266 -8.37 3.47 17.08
N TRP A 267 -7.38 2.70 17.54
CA TRP A 267 -5.98 2.84 17.11
C TRP A 267 -5.78 2.58 15.61
N LEU A 268 -6.66 1.81 14.95
CA LEU A 268 -6.64 1.57 13.50
C LEU A 268 -6.83 2.84 12.68
N ARG A 269 -7.32 3.94 13.28
CA ARG A 269 -7.44 5.26 12.65
C ARG A 269 -6.10 5.81 12.15
N ILE A 270 -4.97 5.28 12.64
CA ILE A 270 -3.64 5.58 12.11
C ILE A 270 -3.56 5.36 10.60
N ILE A 271 -4.25 4.34 10.07
CA ILE A 271 -4.22 3.97 8.64
C ILE A 271 -4.84 5.08 7.77
N PRO A 272 -6.13 5.43 7.92
CA PRO A 272 -6.74 6.49 7.11
C PRO A 272 -6.11 7.86 7.35
N VAL A 273 -5.68 8.17 8.58
CA VAL A 273 -5.03 9.46 8.88
C VAL A 273 -3.74 9.60 8.10
N THR A 274 -2.90 8.57 8.09
CA THR A 274 -1.63 8.55 7.34
C THR A 274 -1.88 8.74 5.84
N ILE A 275 -2.88 8.05 5.28
CA ILE A 275 -3.26 8.19 3.86
C ILE A 275 -3.76 9.61 3.57
N ARG A 276 -4.63 10.17 4.42
CA ARG A 276 -5.19 11.52 4.24
C ARG A 276 -4.11 12.61 4.35
N LEU A 277 -3.13 12.45 5.24
CA LEU A 277 -2.00 13.37 5.35
C LEU A 277 -1.13 13.36 4.08
N ASN A 278 -0.96 12.18 3.45
CA ASN A 278 -0.30 12.08 2.14
C ASN A 278 -1.13 12.73 1.03
N GLN A 279 -2.43 12.44 0.95
CA GLN A 279 -3.34 13.04 -0.05
C GLN A 279 -3.46 14.56 0.08
N ALA A 280 -3.34 15.10 1.29
CA ALA A 280 -3.37 16.53 1.57
C ALA A 280 -2.03 17.25 1.31
N GLU A 281 -0.99 16.53 0.87
CA GLU A 281 0.39 17.01 0.69
C GLU A 281 1.00 17.58 1.99
N LEU A 282 0.54 17.09 3.16
CA LEU A 282 1.08 17.50 4.46
C LEU A 282 2.24 16.59 4.91
N LEU A 283 2.29 15.36 4.40
CA LEU A 283 3.38 14.40 4.59
C LEU A 283 3.65 13.69 3.26
N ASP A 284 4.85 13.81 2.70
CA ASP A 284 5.19 13.12 1.45
C ASP A 284 5.59 11.65 1.73
N LEU A 285 4.60 10.75 1.70
CA LEU A 285 4.77 9.31 1.90
C LEU A 285 4.86 8.54 0.57
N ASN A 286 4.99 9.24 -0.56
CA ASN A 286 5.04 8.63 -1.89
C ASN A 286 6.21 7.64 -2.04
N ARG A 287 7.30 7.82 -1.29
CA ARG A 287 8.43 6.87 -1.24
C ARG A 287 8.04 5.53 -0.58
N ILE A 288 7.29 5.58 0.52
CA ILE A 288 6.86 4.38 1.26
C ILE A 288 5.73 3.66 0.50
N GLN A 289 4.81 4.41 -0.11
CA GLN A 289 3.73 3.84 -0.89
C GLN A 289 4.23 3.07 -2.12
N ARG A 290 5.25 3.59 -2.81
CA ARG A 290 5.92 2.88 -3.93
C ARG A 290 6.54 1.55 -3.48
N GLN A 291 7.18 1.53 -2.31
CA GLN A 291 7.79 0.32 -1.73
C GLN A 291 6.74 -0.75 -1.36
N ILE A 292 5.60 -0.34 -0.80
CA ILE A 292 4.52 -1.27 -0.41
C ILE A 292 3.79 -1.82 -1.65
N SER A 293 3.58 -0.99 -2.67
CA SER A 293 3.01 -1.46 -3.94
C SER A 293 3.90 -2.46 -4.65
N GLN A 294 5.23 -2.32 -4.56
CA GLN A 294 6.16 -3.32 -5.09
C GLN A 294 6.01 -4.68 -4.38
N GLY A 295 5.84 -4.69 -3.04
CA GLY A 295 5.70 -5.94 -2.28
C GLY A 295 4.34 -6.65 -2.41
N PHE A 296 3.23 -5.91 -2.56
CA PHE A 296 1.88 -6.50 -2.66
C PHE A 296 1.47 -6.84 -4.10
N VAL A 297 1.99 -6.10 -5.10
CA VAL A 297 1.74 -6.38 -6.52
C VAL A 297 2.56 -7.59 -6.99
N ALA A 298 3.79 -7.77 -6.50
CA ALA A 298 4.62 -8.94 -6.82
C ALA A 298 3.89 -10.26 -6.51
N THR A 299 3.21 -10.35 -5.36
CA THR A 299 2.50 -11.58 -4.95
C THR A 299 1.23 -11.88 -5.76
N ILE A 300 0.62 -10.87 -6.38
CA ILE A 300 -0.56 -11.05 -7.26
C ILE A 300 -0.12 -11.27 -8.71
N ALA A 301 1.06 -10.76 -9.09
CA ALA A 301 1.59 -10.86 -10.45
C ALA A 301 2.15 -12.25 -10.77
N GLU A 302 2.66 -12.99 -9.79
CA GLU A 302 3.30 -14.30 -10.00
C GLU A 302 2.34 -15.32 -10.65
N ASP A 303 1.13 -15.53 -10.09
CA ASP A 303 0.17 -16.53 -10.60
C ASP A 303 -0.73 -16.03 -11.76
N LEU A 304 -0.99 -14.73 -11.86
CA LEU A 304 -1.94 -14.20 -12.86
C LEU A 304 -1.30 -13.96 -14.24
N THR A 305 0.01 -13.71 -14.30
CA THR A 305 0.69 -13.30 -15.55
C THR A 305 0.86 -14.46 -16.52
N GLU A 306 1.22 -15.63 -16.00
CA GLU A 306 1.29 -16.89 -16.76
C GLU A 306 -0.07 -17.19 -17.42
N VAL A 307 -1.15 -17.08 -16.62
CA VAL A 307 -2.52 -17.36 -17.04
C VAL A 307 -3.02 -16.37 -18.09
N VAL A 308 -2.64 -15.08 -17.99
CA VAL A 308 -3.06 -14.06 -18.96
C VAL A 308 -2.40 -14.29 -20.32
N ILE A 309 -1.10 -14.58 -20.37
CA ILE A 309 -0.38 -14.83 -21.64
C ILE A 309 -0.89 -16.11 -22.29
N VAL A 310 -1.03 -17.20 -21.51
CA VAL A 310 -1.64 -18.45 -21.98
C VAL A 310 -3.06 -18.20 -22.51
N ARG A 311 -3.86 -17.37 -21.84
CA ARG A 311 -5.21 -17.02 -22.30
C ARG A 311 -5.20 -16.21 -23.60
N VAL A 312 -4.27 -15.28 -23.78
CA VAL A 312 -4.12 -14.51 -25.03
C VAL A 312 -3.71 -15.44 -26.18
N ILE A 313 -2.71 -16.29 -25.98
CA ILE A 313 -2.26 -17.25 -27.00
C ILE A 313 -3.39 -18.22 -27.36
N ASN A 314 -4.10 -18.77 -26.36
CA ASN A 314 -5.26 -19.63 -26.59
C ASN A 314 -6.38 -18.90 -27.34
N GLN A 315 -6.59 -17.59 -27.09
CA GLN A 315 -7.57 -16.78 -27.83
C GLN A 315 -7.16 -16.61 -29.30
N VAL A 316 -5.87 -16.40 -29.57
CA VAL A 316 -5.33 -16.34 -30.93
C VAL A 316 -5.47 -17.68 -31.62
N GLN A 317 -5.03 -18.78 -30.98
CA GLN A 317 -5.19 -20.15 -31.51
C GLN A 317 -6.66 -20.49 -31.80
N THR A 318 -7.58 -20.09 -30.93
CA THR A 318 -9.03 -20.28 -31.12
C THR A 318 -9.55 -19.49 -32.32
N SER A 319 -9.07 -18.26 -32.53
CA SER A 319 -9.44 -17.44 -33.69
C SER A 319 -8.88 -18.02 -34.99
N ILE A 320 -7.67 -18.58 -34.96
CA ILE A 320 -7.03 -19.26 -36.09
C ILE A 320 -7.80 -20.54 -36.45
N ARG A 321 -8.08 -21.40 -35.45
CA ARG A 321 -8.88 -22.62 -35.61
C ARG A 321 -10.32 -22.33 -36.04
N GLY A 322 -10.87 -21.18 -35.60
CA GLY A 322 -12.21 -20.70 -35.96
C GLY A 322 -12.32 -20.10 -37.37
N GLY A 323 -11.21 -20.04 -38.11
CA GLY A 323 -11.20 -19.53 -39.49
C GLY A 323 -11.36 -18.02 -39.60
N ASP A 324 -11.11 -17.25 -38.54
CA ASP A 324 -11.22 -15.79 -38.58
C ASP A 324 -10.14 -15.16 -39.48
N ILE A 325 -8.98 -15.81 -39.61
CA ILE A 325 -7.95 -15.45 -40.62
C ILE A 325 -8.52 -15.59 -42.04
N THR A 326 -9.31 -16.65 -42.28
CA THR A 326 -9.94 -16.87 -43.59
C THR A 326 -10.97 -15.79 -43.88
N LYS A 327 -11.73 -15.34 -42.86
CA LYS A 327 -12.68 -14.23 -42.98
C LYS A 327 -11.96 -12.91 -43.24
N TRP A 328 -10.83 -12.66 -42.58
CA TRP A 328 -10.01 -11.45 -42.77
C TRP A 328 -9.41 -11.37 -44.17
N LEU A 329 -8.90 -12.48 -44.71
CA LEU A 329 -8.32 -12.54 -46.07
C LEU A 329 -9.39 -12.54 -47.18
N SER A 330 -10.61 -12.98 -46.89
CA SER A 330 -11.67 -13.16 -47.91
C SER A 330 -12.74 -12.06 -47.93
N GLN A 331 -12.81 -11.18 -46.92
CA GLN A 331 -13.82 -10.10 -46.88
C GLN A 331 -13.19 -8.73 -47.11
N LYS A 332 -13.66 -8.05 -48.17
CA LYS A 332 -13.35 -6.67 -48.52
C LYS A 332 -14.27 -5.63 -47.84
N GLU A 333 -15.12 -6.00 -46.87
CA GLU A 333 -16.09 -5.07 -46.26
C GLU A 333 -16.06 -4.98 -44.72
N VAL A 334 -15.82 -3.74 -44.28
CA VAL A 334 -16.37 -3.01 -43.12
C VAL A 334 -16.47 -3.78 -41.80
N ARG A 335 -15.35 -3.87 -41.08
CA ARG A 335 -15.41 -3.72 -39.62
C ARG A 335 -15.15 -2.25 -39.28
N PRO A 336 -15.67 -1.73 -38.16
CA PRO A 336 -15.27 -0.42 -37.65
C PRO A 336 -13.83 -0.53 -37.17
N TYR A 337 -12.90 -0.47 -38.12
CA TYR A 337 -11.50 -0.24 -37.82
C TYR A 337 -11.43 1.13 -37.16
N ILE A 338 -10.87 1.17 -35.95
CA ILE A 338 -10.56 2.45 -35.31
C ILE A 338 -9.39 3.00 -36.10
N ASP A 339 -9.71 3.79 -37.11
CA ASP A 339 -8.74 4.54 -37.87
C ASP A 339 -8.24 5.68 -36.96
N ILE A 340 -7.04 5.49 -36.42
CA ILE A 340 -6.41 6.44 -35.49
C ILE A 340 -5.81 7.61 -36.29
N ASN A 341 -5.60 7.46 -37.61
CA ASN A 341 -4.93 8.47 -38.42
C ASN A 341 -5.25 8.34 -39.93
N ASN A 342 -5.35 9.47 -40.66
CA ASN A 342 -5.71 9.52 -42.08
C ASN A 342 -4.68 8.92 -43.08
N THR A 343 -3.83 8.00 -42.65
CA THR A 343 -2.77 7.36 -43.45
C THR A 343 -3.11 5.89 -43.62
N ASP A 344 -3.14 5.38 -44.84
CA ASP A 344 -3.25 3.94 -45.08
C ASP A 344 -1.94 3.26 -44.62
N GLU A 345 -1.93 2.75 -43.39
CA GLU A 345 -0.72 2.16 -42.80
C GLU A 345 -0.26 0.93 -43.57
N ILE A 346 -1.17 0.21 -44.23
CA ILE A 346 -0.83 -0.95 -45.06
C ILE A 346 -0.04 -0.49 -46.28
N ALA A 347 -0.48 0.59 -46.95
CA ALA A 347 0.27 1.17 -48.05
C ALA A 347 1.65 1.67 -47.59
N ALA A 348 1.72 2.36 -46.44
CA ALA A 348 2.98 2.90 -45.90
C ALA A 348 3.98 1.80 -45.50
N ILE A 349 3.51 0.74 -44.82
CA ILE A 349 4.32 -0.42 -44.45
C ILE A 349 4.78 -1.16 -45.71
N THR A 350 3.92 -1.31 -46.71
CA THR A 350 4.28 -1.95 -47.99
C THR A 350 5.38 -1.16 -48.68
N THR A 351 5.29 0.16 -48.74
CA THR A 351 6.35 1.02 -49.29
C THR A 351 7.65 0.88 -48.49
N LEU A 352 7.58 0.85 -47.16
CA LEU A 352 8.76 0.69 -46.30
C LEU A 352 9.44 -0.67 -46.52
N ILE A 353 8.68 -1.76 -46.51
CA ILE A 353 9.20 -3.11 -46.77
C ILE A 353 9.81 -3.18 -48.16
N MET A 354 9.14 -2.63 -49.19
CA MET A 354 9.67 -2.63 -50.56
C MET A 354 10.98 -1.84 -50.66
N GLN A 355 11.06 -0.66 -50.05
CA GLN A 355 12.29 0.13 -50.00
C GLN A 355 13.40 -0.63 -49.26
N MET A 356 13.10 -1.25 -48.12
CA MET A 356 14.07 -2.07 -47.40
C MET A 356 14.51 -3.27 -48.23
N THR A 357 13.59 -3.96 -48.91
CA THR A 357 13.90 -5.09 -49.76
C THR A 357 14.79 -4.69 -50.92
N VAL A 358 14.44 -3.62 -51.65
CA VAL A 358 15.21 -3.17 -52.82
C VAL A 358 16.55 -2.55 -52.44
N TYR A 359 16.59 -1.67 -51.43
CA TYR A 359 17.80 -0.92 -51.09
C TYR A 359 18.69 -1.62 -50.05
N GLN A 360 18.16 -2.49 -49.20
CA GLN A 360 18.93 -3.08 -48.10
C GLN A 360 19.06 -4.60 -48.16
N VAL A 361 18.03 -5.32 -48.60
CA VAL A 361 18.07 -6.80 -48.65
C VAL A 361 18.66 -7.27 -49.98
N LEU A 362 18.16 -6.76 -51.10
CA LEU A 362 18.53 -7.19 -52.45
C LEU A 362 20.04 -7.07 -52.72
N PRO A 363 20.73 -5.99 -52.30
CA PRO A 363 22.18 -5.90 -52.46
C PRO A 363 22.94 -6.90 -51.57
N LYS A 364 22.37 -7.28 -50.41
CA LYS A 364 23.00 -8.24 -49.47
C LYS A 364 22.87 -9.68 -49.95
N ILE A 365 21.75 -10.04 -50.58
CA ILE A 365 21.51 -11.39 -51.13
C ILE A 365 22.02 -11.53 -52.57
N ARG A 366 22.48 -10.44 -53.20
CA ARG A 366 23.07 -10.42 -54.54
C ARG A 366 24.13 -11.51 -54.78
N PRO A 367 25.17 -11.67 -53.92
CA PRO A 367 26.17 -12.71 -54.14
C PRO A 367 25.56 -14.12 -54.11
N ASP A 368 24.53 -14.35 -53.30
CA ASP A 368 23.85 -15.65 -53.23
C ASP A 368 23.03 -15.92 -54.50
N ILE A 369 22.39 -14.89 -55.06
CA ILE A 369 21.67 -14.97 -56.34
C ILE A 369 22.65 -15.23 -57.48
N GLU A 370 23.77 -14.50 -57.53
CA GLU A 370 24.82 -14.71 -58.53
C GLU A 370 25.41 -16.12 -58.43
N ALA A 371 25.65 -16.63 -57.22
CA ALA A 371 26.11 -18.00 -56.98
C ALA A 371 25.10 -19.05 -57.45
N LEU A 372 23.80 -18.86 -57.17
CA LEU A 372 22.74 -19.75 -57.66
C LEU A 372 22.64 -19.73 -59.18
N LEU A 373 22.64 -18.55 -59.79
CA LEU A 373 22.60 -18.39 -61.25
C LEU A 373 23.83 -19.02 -61.91
N GLN A 374 25.02 -18.81 -61.35
CA GLN A 374 26.24 -19.44 -61.81
C GLN A 374 26.14 -20.96 -61.74
N HIS A 375 25.69 -21.51 -60.60
CA HIS A 375 25.53 -22.95 -60.44
C HIS A 375 24.55 -23.55 -61.47
N HIS A 376 23.41 -22.90 -61.69
CA HIS A 376 22.42 -23.36 -62.65
C HIS A 376 22.87 -23.20 -64.11
N LEU A 377 23.57 -22.10 -64.45
CA LEU A 377 24.05 -21.84 -65.80
C LEU A 377 25.22 -22.77 -66.16
N GLU A 378 26.15 -23.03 -65.23
CA GLU A 378 27.20 -24.04 -65.39
C GLU A 378 26.58 -25.43 -65.60
N LYS A 379 25.56 -25.78 -64.81
CA LYS A 379 24.84 -27.05 -64.96
C LYS A 379 24.17 -27.19 -66.34
N ILE A 380 23.51 -26.15 -66.83
CA ILE A 380 22.86 -26.15 -68.16
C ILE A 380 23.90 -26.24 -69.29
N LEU A 381 24.98 -25.48 -69.20
CA LEU A 381 26.04 -25.49 -70.22
C LEU A 381 26.77 -26.84 -70.27
N ASN A 382 27.05 -27.44 -69.12
CA ASN A 382 27.68 -28.77 -69.04
C ASN A 382 26.75 -29.90 -69.53
N GLN A 383 25.43 -29.68 -69.53
CA GLN A 383 24.44 -30.61 -70.07
C GLN A 383 24.20 -30.45 -71.59
N SER A 384 24.74 -29.40 -72.21
CA SER A 384 24.56 -29.14 -73.64
C SER A 384 25.54 -29.93 -74.51
N PRO A 385 25.07 -30.69 -75.53
CA PRO A 385 25.93 -31.45 -76.43
C PRO A 385 26.95 -30.60 -77.19
N ALA A 386 26.63 -29.33 -77.46
CA ALA A 386 27.49 -28.39 -78.17
C ALA A 386 28.72 -27.97 -77.34
N PHE A 387 28.58 -27.89 -76.01
CA PHE A 387 29.62 -27.44 -75.09
C PHE A 387 30.51 -28.59 -74.57
N GLN A 388 29.97 -29.81 -74.48
CA GLN A 388 30.75 -31.01 -74.12
C GLN A 388 31.89 -31.32 -75.11
N GLY A 389 31.72 -30.98 -76.39
CA GLY A 389 32.76 -31.13 -77.41
C GLY A 389 33.93 -30.14 -77.25
N LEU A 390 33.66 -28.96 -76.69
CA LEU A 390 34.64 -27.87 -76.54
C LEU A 390 35.52 -28.04 -75.30
N GLN A 391 35.06 -28.76 -74.27
CA GLN A 391 35.84 -29.05 -73.05
C GLN A 391 37.10 -29.91 -73.29
N LYS A 392 37.22 -30.58 -74.45
CA LYS A 392 38.40 -31.40 -74.78
C LYS A 392 39.59 -30.60 -75.32
N LEU A 393 39.42 -29.30 -75.55
CA LEU A 393 40.49 -28.43 -76.05
C LEU A 393 41.21 -27.74 -74.87
N PRO A 394 42.55 -27.74 -74.83
CA PRO A 394 43.29 -27.10 -73.76
C PRO A 394 42.98 -25.59 -73.70
N GLY A 395 42.58 -25.11 -72.52
CA GLY A 395 42.24 -23.70 -72.28
C GLY A 395 40.76 -23.31 -72.45
N MET A 396 39.88 -24.20 -72.94
CA MET A 396 38.45 -23.89 -73.15
C MET A 396 37.60 -23.93 -71.87
N GLU A 397 37.98 -24.72 -70.87
CA GLU A 397 37.30 -24.76 -69.55
C GLU A 397 37.37 -23.40 -68.85
N GLN A 398 38.52 -22.74 -68.90
CA GLN A 398 38.72 -21.44 -68.29
C GLN A 398 37.94 -20.33 -69.02
N LEU A 399 37.87 -20.40 -70.35
CA LEU A 399 37.00 -19.55 -71.16
C LEU A 399 35.51 -19.74 -70.82
N GLN A 400 35.07 -20.98 -70.58
CA GLN A 400 33.68 -21.26 -70.19
C GLN A 400 33.32 -20.64 -68.84
N HIS A 401 34.17 -20.79 -67.82
CA HIS A 401 33.93 -20.19 -66.51
C HIS A 401 33.97 -18.65 -66.56
N GLU A 402 34.87 -18.06 -67.34
CA GLU A 402 34.91 -16.60 -67.53
C GLU A 402 33.67 -16.08 -68.26
N LEU A 403 33.22 -16.77 -69.32
CA LEU A 403 32.00 -16.39 -70.05
C LEU A 403 30.77 -16.53 -69.17
N THR A 404 30.65 -17.63 -68.43
CA THR A 404 29.52 -17.87 -67.51
C THR A 404 29.50 -16.83 -66.40
N GLY A 405 30.65 -16.54 -65.79
CA GLY A 405 30.76 -15.50 -64.76
C GLY A 405 30.41 -14.10 -65.28
N ARG A 406 30.84 -13.76 -66.51
CA ARG A 406 30.45 -12.48 -67.14
C ARG A 406 28.98 -12.41 -67.47
N LEU A 407 28.40 -13.49 -68.01
CA LEU A 407 26.98 -13.54 -68.36
C LEU A 407 26.09 -13.42 -67.13
N VAL A 408 26.42 -14.15 -66.06
CA VAL A 408 25.71 -14.08 -64.77
C VAL A 408 25.78 -12.67 -64.22
N LYS A 409 26.95 -12.03 -64.27
CA LYS A 409 27.15 -10.68 -63.76
C LYS A 409 26.43 -9.62 -64.59
N GLU A 410 26.39 -9.75 -65.92
CA GLU A 410 25.63 -8.82 -66.78
C GLU A 410 24.13 -8.98 -66.63
N ILE A 411 23.63 -10.21 -66.53
CA ILE A 411 22.21 -10.50 -66.31
C ILE A 411 21.78 -10.04 -64.92
N SER A 412 22.57 -10.37 -63.88
CA SER A 412 22.27 -9.95 -62.51
C SER A 412 22.26 -8.43 -62.42
N GLN A 413 23.31 -7.77 -62.95
CA GLN A 413 23.42 -6.31 -62.96
C GLN A 413 22.26 -5.66 -63.71
N GLY A 414 21.91 -6.15 -64.91
CA GLY A 414 20.78 -5.62 -65.68
C GLY A 414 19.43 -5.79 -64.97
N LEU A 415 19.22 -6.90 -64.26
CA LEU A 415 18.02 -7.11 -63.44
C LEU A 415 17.98 -6.18 -62.23
N TYR A 416 19.11 -5.96 -61.55
CA TYR A 416 19.19 -5.02 -60.43
C TYR A 416 18.96 -3.58 -60.87
N ASP A 417 19.56 -3.19 -62.00
CA ASP A 417 19.40 -1.86 -62.56
C ASP A 417 17.94 -1.66 -63.00
N ALA A 418 17.30 -2.65 -63.62
CA ALA A 418 15.88 -2.60 -63.96
C ALA A 418 14.96 -2.48 -62.72
N VAL A 419 15.25 -3.21 -61.64
CA VAL A 419 14.49 -3.13 -60.38
C VAL A 419 14.68 -1.77 -59.69
N ASN A 420 15.91 -1.24 -59.70
CA ASN A 420 16.21 0.10 -59.16
C ASN A 420 15.54 1.20 -59.99
N SER A 421 15.56 1.10 -61.32
CA SER A 421 14.89 2.05 -62.21
C SER A 421 13.36 1.97 -62.13
N ALA A 422 12.80 0.79 -61.85
CA ALA A 422 11.36 0.63 -61.65
C ALA A 422 10.83 1.29 -60.35
N MET A 423 11.72 1.69 -59.44
CA MET A 423 11.38 2.44 -58.23
C MET A 423 11.52 3.96 -58.40
N GLU A 424 11.99 4.44 -59.55
CA GLU A 424 11.94 5.86 -59.89
C GLU A 424 10.49 6.30 -60.17
N PRO A 425 10.11 7.56 -59.87
CA PRO A 425 8.74 8.03 -60.06
C PRO A 425 8.33 8.04 -61.53
N ASP A 426 7.79 6.93 -62.04
CA ASP A 426 7.22 6.79 -63.37
C ASP A 426 5.70 6.57 -63.25
N PRO A 427 4.86 7.53 -63.71
CA PRO A 427 3.41 7.40 -63.64
C PRO A 427 2.85 6.21 -64.43
N VAL A 428 3.56 5.67 -65.42
CA VAL A 428 3.16 4.46 -66.16
C VAL A 428 3.58 3.19 -65.41
N GLY A 429 4.83 3.15 -64.91
CA GLY A 429 5.35 2.09 -64.05
C GLY A 429 4.48 1.88 -62.80
N ASP A 430 4.08 2.95 -62.13
CA ASP A 430 3.20 2.90 -60.95
C ASP A 430 1.86 2.21 -61.26
N GLN A 431 1.27 2.45 -62.43
CA GLN A 431 0.01 1.82 -62.84
C GLN A 431 0.18 0.33 -63.14
N LEU A 432 1.23 -0.04 -63.88
CA LEU A 432 1.54 -1.44 -64.18
C LEU A 432 1.86 -2.23 -62.92
N PHE A 433 2.61 -1.62 -61.99
CA PHE A 433 2.96 -2.21 -60.72
C PHE A 433 1.73 -2.43 -59.84
N ARG A 434 0.85 -1.41 -59.71
CA ARG A 434 -0.43 -1.55 -59.00
C ARG A 434 -1.28 -2.68 -59.57
N ARG A 435 -1.37 -2.79 -60.89
CA ARG A 435 -2.14 -3.84 -61.57
C ARG A 435 -1.56 -5.23 -61.35
N LEU A 436 -0.23 -5.35 -61.35
CA LEU A 436 0.46 -6.60 -61.04
C LEU A 436 0.21 -7.03 -59.59
N ILE A 437 0.29 -6.10 -58.64
CA ILE A 437 -0.04 -6.37 -57.23
C ILE A 437 -1.49 -6.83 -57.12
N GLU A 438 -2.42 -6.13 -57.78
CA GLU A 438 -3.84 -6.46 -57.72
C GLU A 438 -4.10 -7.87 -58.25
N HIS A 439 -3.59 -8.21 -59.43
CA HIS A 439 -3.74 -9.53 -60.03
C HIS A 439 -2.99 -10.64 -59.26
N LEU A 440 -1.81 -10.36 -58.72
CA LEU A 440 -1.05 -11.31 -57.91
C LEU A 440 -1.76 -11.58 -56.59
N SER A 441 -2.30 -10.54 -55.94
CA SER A 441 -3.08 -10.65 -54.71
C SER A 441 -4.35 -11.47 -54.93
N GLU A 442 -5.02 -11.29 -56.08
CA GLU A 442 -6.21 -12.04 -56.46
C GLU A 442 -5.88 -13.51 -56.75
N ALA A 443 -4.81 -13.79 -57.50
CA ALA A 443 -4.35 -15.14 -57.79
C ALA A 443 -3.91 -15.90 -56.53
N LEU A 444 -3.13 -15.26 -55.66
CA LEU A 444 -2.71 -15.83 -54.37
C LEU A 444 -3.91 -16.03 -53.43
N GLY A 445 -4.82 -15.06 -53.35
CA GLY A 445 -6.05 -15.19 -52.56
C GLY A 445 -6.89 -16.38 -53.01
N THR A 446 -7.00 -16.60 -54.32
CA THR A 446 -7.77 -17.71 -54.92
C THR A 446 -7.11 -19.07 -54.67
N GLU A 447 -5.79 -19.17 -54.77
CA GLU A 447 -5.05 -20.41 -54.52
C GLU A 447 -5.00 -20.76 -53.02
N ILE A 448 -4.85 -19.75 -52.16
CA ILE A 448 -4.90 -19.90 -50.71
C ILE A 448 -6.30 -20.37 -50.28
N GLN A 449 -7.38 -19.92 -50.92
CA GLN A 449 -8.75 -20.40 -50.63
C GLN A 449 -8.95 -21.92 -50.85
N GLY A 450 -8.00 -22.64 -51.46
CA GLY A 450 -7.97 -24.10 -51.44
C GLY A 450 -8.02 -24.64 -50.01
N LYS A 451 -9.14 -25.31 -49.65
CA LYS A 451 -9.42 -25.77 -48.28
C LYS A 451 -8.26 -26.53 -47.61
N GLN A 452 -7.48 -27.28 -48.38
CA GLN A 452 -6.34 -28.06 -47.87
C GLN A 452 -5.13 -27.19 -47.49
N THR A 453 -4.78 -26.20 -48.31
CA THR A 453 -3.65 -25.30 -48.06
C THR A 453 -3.91 -24.43 -46.82
N LEU A 454 -5.13 -23.90 -46.68
CA LEU A 454 -5.53 -23.12 -45.52
C LEU A 454 -5.52 -23.92 -44.21
N GLN A 455 -6.02 -25.15 -44.23
CA GLN A 455 -5.99 -26.02 -43.05
C GLN A 455 -4.55 -26.31 -42.62
N LYS A 456 -3.64 -26.52 -43.58
CA LYS A 456 -2.22 -26.76 -43.30
C LYS A 456 -1.55 -25.53 -42.69
N ILE A 457 -1.82 -24.33 -43.22
CA ILE A 457 -1.31 -23.06 -42.66
C ILE A 457 -1.87 -22.83 -41.25
N GLN A 458 -3.17 -23.04 -41.03
CA GLN A 458 -3.80 -22.89 -39.72
C GLN A 458 -3.21 -23.85 -38.68
N SER A 459 -2.93 -25.10 -39.06
CA SER A 459 -2.25 -26.07 -38.20
C SER A 459 -0.86 -25.57 -37.82
N LEU A 460 -0.03 -25.23 -38.81
CA LEU A 460 1.34 -24.78 -38.57
C LEU A 460 1.42 -23.53 -37.70
N LEU A 461 0.51 -22.56 -37.88
CA LEU A 461 0.43 -21.38 -37.03
C LEU A 461 -0.04 -21.71 -35.61
N THR A 462 -0.97 -22.65 -35.46
CA THR A 462 -1.41 -23.12 -34.14
C THR A 462 -0.27 -23.81 -33.40
N ASP A 463 0.49 -24.66 -34.11
CA ASP A 463 1.61 -25.42 -33.58
C ASP A 463 2.76 -24.48 -33.19
N LEU A 464 3.10 -23.49 -34.04
CA LEU A 464 4.07 -22.45 -33.72
C LEU A 464 3.67 -21.66 -32.45
N LEU A 465 2.39 -21.30 -32.32
CA LEU A 465 1.91 -20.60 -31.13
C LEU A 465 1.97 -21.48 -29.87
N GLU A 466 1.79 -22.80 -30.02
CA GLU A 466 1.94 -23.75 -28.93
C GLU A 466 3.42 -23.85 -28.49
N GLU A 467 4.34 -23.89 -29.45
CA GLU A 467 5.79 -23.87 -29.19
C GLU A 467 6.23 -22.56 -28.51
N ILE A 468 5.70 -21.41 -28.94
CA ILE A 468 5.98 -20.12 -28.29
C ILE A 468 5.45 -20.12 -26.87
N LYS A 469 4.22 -20.62 -26.64
CA LYS A 469 3.61 -20.72 -25.31
C LYS A 469 4.51 -21.50 -24.36
N ILE A 470 4.99 -22.68 -24.77
CA ILE A 470 5.84 -23.53 -23.92
C ILE A 470 7.19 -22.84 -23.64
N ASN A 471 7.84 -22.27 -24.65
CA ASN A 471 9.20 -21.73 -24.50
C ASN A 471 9.29 -20.37 -23.80
N TYR A 472 8.27 -19.51 -23.93
CA TYR A 472 8.29 -18.16 -23.36
C TYR A 472 7.64 -18.07 -21.98
N VAL A 473 6.61 -18.87 -21.72
CA VAL A 473 5.89 -18.83 -20.43
C VAL A 473 6.78 -19.34 -19.28
N GLU A 474 7.69 -20.28 -19.55
CA GLU A 474 8.67 -20.76 -18.55
C GLU A 474 9.82 -19.76 -18.26
N ARG A 475 9.96 -18.66 -19.01
CA ARG A 475 11.16 -17.79 -18.97
C ARG A 475 10.92 -16.33 -18.60
N LEU A 476 9.70 -15.92 -18.31
CA LEU A 476 9.40 -14.53 -17.98
C LEU A 476 9.91 -14.16 -16.58
N SER A 477 10.72 -13.10 -16.49
CA SER A 477 11.16 -12.48 -15.23
C SER A 477 10.24 -11.30 -14.86
N GLU A 478 10.26 -10.92 -13.58
CA GLU A 478 9.42 -9.85 -13.00
C GLU A 478 9.59 -8.47 -13.67
N GLU A 479 10.73 -8.22 -14.31
CA GLU A 479 11.15 -6.90 -14.82
C GLU A 479 10.39 -6.49 -16.11
N ASP A 480 10.09 -7.45 -17.00
CA ASP A 480 9.42 -7.18 -18.28
C ASP A 480 7.92 -6.83 -18.12
N PHE A 481 7.31 -7.24 -17.00
CA PHE A 481 5.89 -7.02 -16.75
C PHE A 481 5.55 -5.58 -16.36
N GLU A 482 6.43 -4.91 -15.61
CA GLU A 482 6.20 -3.54 -15.16
C GLU A 482 6.13 -2.59 -16.38
N GLU A 483 6.97 -2.82 -17.38
CA GLU A 483 6.98 -2.08 -18.64
C GLU A 483 5.70 -2.31 -19.48
N VAL A 484 5.26 -3.57 -19.61
CA VAL A 484 4.03 -3.94 -20.35
C VAL A 484 2.78 -3.33 -19.70
N LEU A 485 2.74 -3.27 -18.36
CA LEU A 485 1.59 -2.75 -17.63
C LEU A 485 1.50 -1.22 -17.71
N GLU A 486 2.64 -0.52 -17.75
CA GLU A 486 2.69 0.91 -18.06
C GLU A 486 2.22 1.21 -19.48
N GLN A 487 2.70 0.45 -20.48
CA GLN A 487 2.29 0.63 -21.88
C GLN A 487 0.80 0.35 -22.09
N THR A 488 0.24 -0.68 -21.44
CA THR A 488 -1.19 -1.01 -21.54
C THR A 488 -2.08 0.10 -20.93
N ARG A 489 -1.61 0.74 -19.85
CA ARG A 489 -2.30 1.90 -19.25
C ARG A 489 -2.30 3.10 -20.21
N ALA A 490 -1.20 3.33 -20.93
CA ALA A 490 -1.11 4.39 -21.94
C ALA A 490 -2.07 4.15 -23.12
N ILE A 491 -2.16 2.91 -23.63
CA ILE A 491 -3.06 2.56 -24.75
C ILE A 491 -4.53 2.73 -24.37
N ARG A 492 -4.95 2.33 -23.15
CA ARG A 492 -6.33 2.55 -22.69
C ARG A 492 -6.70 4.02 -22.56
N GLN A 493 -5.74 4.91 -22.28
CA GLN A 493 -5.99 6.36 -22.25
C GLN A 493 -6.18 6.93 -23.66
N ILE A 494 -5.50 6.36 -24.66
CA ILE A 494 -5.64 6.76 -26.07
C ILE A 494 -6.99 6.29 -26.64
N ALA A 495 -7.41 5.06 -26.34
CA ALA A 495 -8.69 4.52 -26.84
C ALA A 495 -9.95 5.11 -26.19
N GLN A 496 -9.81 5.94 -25.15
CA GLN A 496 -10.92 6.63 -24.47
C GLN A 496 -11.02 8.13 -24.86
N GLN A 497 -10.11 8.61 -25.70
CA GLN A 497 -10.21 9.89 -26.40
C GLN A 497 -10.89 9.67 -27.75
#